data_AF-A0A7X7QFM6-F1
#
_entry.id   AF-A0A7X7QFM6-F1
#
_cell.length_a   1.000
_cell.length_b   1.000
_cell.length_c   1.000
_cell.angle_alpha   90.00
_cell.angle_beta   90.00
_cell.angle_gamma   90.00
#
_symmetry.space_group_name_H-M   'P 1'
#
loop_
_entity.id
_entity.type
_entity.pdbx_description
1 polymer ?
#
loop_
_entity_poly.entity_id
_entity_poly.type
_entity_poly.pdbx_seq_one_letter_code
_entity_poly.pdbx_strand_id
1 'polypeptide(L)'
;MVGTEPLGSDLQRWLLETGDALGVDPDVVDVEAILDLARDVAHGVARPAVPLTGFLVGYAVARDGGGHEALERILEDVTGRAKQWREDT
;
A
#
# COMPACT_ATOMS: atom_id res chain seq x y z
N MET A 1 -7.61 29.03 -13.15
CA MET A 1 -6.47 28.26 -13.69
C MET A 1 -6.29 27.07 -12.78
N VAL A 2 -6.77 25.89 -13.17
CA VAL A 2 -6.42 24.64 -12.47
C VAL A 2 -5.17 24.14 -13.19
N GLY A 3 -4.02 24.45 -12.61
CA GLY A 3 -2.74 23.90 -13.07
C GLY A 3 -2.79 22.39 -12.90
N THR A 4 -2.24 21.68 -13.88
CA THR A 4 -2.04 20.24 -13.79
C THR A 4 -1.01 19.99 -12.70
N GLU A 5 -1.48 19.82 -11.47
CA GLU A 5 -0.69 19.36 -10.34
C GLU A 5 -0.03 18.03 -10.76
N PRO A 6 1.30 17.87 -10.62
CA PRO A 6 1.91 16.58 -10.90
C PRO A 6 1.21 15.50 -10.05
N LEU A 7 0.98 14.30 -10.58
CA LEU A 7 0.30 13.20 -9.87
C LEU A 7 0.85 12.96 -8.45
N GLY A 8 2.13 13.28 -8.22
CA GLY A 8 2.77 13.27 -6.91
C GLY A 8 2.17 14.26 -5.90
N SER A 9 1.82 15.49 -6.30
CA SER A 9 1.25 16.48 -5.36
C SER A 9 -0.22 16.22 -5.05
N ASP A 10 -1.03 15.76 -6.02
CA ASP A 10 -2.43 15.40 -5.78
C ASP A 10 -2.55 14.15 -4.89
N LEU A 11 -1.74 13.12 -5.15
CA LEU A 11 -1.71 11.91 -4.32
C LEU A 11 -1.22 12.23 -2.91
N GLN A 12 -0.14 13.01 -2.77
CA GLN A 12 0.38 13.39 -1.48
C GLN A 12 -0.64 14.22 -0.68
N ARG A 13 -1.29 15.19 -1.33
CA ARG A 13 -2.37 15.96 -0.72
C ARG A 13 -3.51 15.06 -0.26
N TRP A 14 -3.95 14.13 -1.10
CA TRP A 14 -5.00 13.18 -0.75
C TRP A 14 -4.62 12.33 0.47
N LEU A 15 -3.39 11.83 0.53
CA LEU A 15 -2.88 11.05 1.66
C LEU A 15 -2.85 11.87 2.95
N LEU A 16 -2.38 13.12 2.88
CA LEU A 16 -2.38 14.04 4.02
C LEU A 16 -3.80 14.31 4.53
N GLU A 17 -4.72 14.73 3.66
CA GLU A 17 -6.10 15.08 4.04
C GLU A 17 -6.88 13.85 4.55
N THR A 18 -6.71 12.70 3.90
CA THR A 18 -7.41 11.46 4.29
C THR A 18 -6.82 10.87 5.57
N GLY A 19 -5.50 10.89 5.72
CA GLY A 19 -4.80 10.43 6.92
C GLY A 19 -5.25 11.22 8.14
N ASP A 20 -5.24 12.55 8.06
CA ASP A 20 -5.71 13.43 9.13
C ASP A 20 -7.18 13.14 9.51
N ALA A 21 -8.06 13.01 8.51
CA ALA A 21 -9.47 12.67 8.73
C ALA A 21 -9.69 11.31 9.42
N LEU A 22 -8.76 10.36 9.23
CA LEU A 22 -8.81 9.02 9.81
C LEU A 22 -7.99 8.88 11.10
N GLY A 23 -7.24 9.92 11.50
CA GLY A 23 -6.31 9.85 12.62
C GLY A 23 -5.11 8.92 12.37
N VAL A 24 -4.71 8.77 11.10
CA VAL A 24 -3.56 7.97 10.66
C VAL A 24 -2.46 8.92 10.23
N ASP A 25 -1.27 8.77 10.81
CA ASP A 25 -0.10 9.53 10.40
C ASP A 25 0.33 9.10 8.98
N PRO A 26 0.24 9.98 7.97
CA PRO A 26 0.61 9.66 6.60
C PRO A 26 2.12 9.41 6.43
N ASP A 27 2.97 9.88 7.34
CA ASP A 27 4.42 9.69 7.26
C ASP A 27 4.84 8.24 7.57
N VAL A 28 3.95 7.43 8.16
CA VAL A 28 4.20 5.99 8.33
C VAL A 28 4.04 5.20 7.03
N VAL A 29 3.42 5.81 6.01
CA VAL A 29 3.05 5.15 4.75
C VAL A 29 4.21 5.23 3.77
N ASP A 30 4.87 4.10 3.52
CA ASP A 30 5.76 3.96 2.37
C ASP A 30 4.93 3.80 1.08
N VAL A 31 4.69 4.92 0.40
CA VAL A 31 3.87 4.98 -0.82
C VAL A 31 4.49 4.15 -1.95
N GLU A 32 5.81 4.21 -2.11
CA GLU A 32 6.48 3.49 -3.19
C GLU A 32 6.36 1.98 -2.99
N ALA A 33 6.62 1.49 -1.78
CA ALA A 33 6.51 0.07 -1.44
C ALA A 33 5.06 -0.45 -1.60
N ILE A 34 4.06 0.34 -1.22
CA ILE A 34 2.64 -0.03 -1.41
C ILE A 34 2.27 -0.11 -2.89
N LEU A 35 2.73 0.84 -3.71
CA LEU A 35 2.45 0.85 -5.14
C LEU A 35 3.18 -0.28 -5.87
N ASP A 36 4.38 -0.64 -5.43
CA ASP A 36 5.10 -1.80 -5.94
C ASP A 36 4.44 -3.12 -5.54
N LEU A 37 3.94 -3.25 -4.31
CA LEU A 37 3.12 -4.41 -3.93
C LEU A 37 1.87 -4.50 -4.80
N ALA A 38 1.16 -3.39 -5.03
CA ALA A 38 -0.03 -3.36 -5.88
C ALA A 38 0.31 -3.82 -7.32
N ARG A 39 1.46 -3.40 -7.86
CA ARG A 39 1.97 -3.84 -9.16
C ARG A 39 2.24 -5.34 -9.17
N ASP A 40 2.95 -5.86 -8.18
CA ASP A 40 3.29 -7.28 -8.09
C ASP A 40 2.03 -8.16 -7.96
N VAL A 41 1.05 -7.74 -7.16
CA VAL A 41 -0.23 -8.46 -7.02
C VAL A 41 -1.05 -8.40 -8.32
N ALA A 42 -1.10 -7.26 -8.99
CA ALA A 42 -1.84 -7.10 -10.24
C ALA A 42 -1.30 -7.98 -11.36
N HIS A 43 0.03 -8.13 -11.44
CA HIS A 43 0.71 -8.92 -12.47
C HIS A 43 0.87 -10.39 -12.10
N GLY A 44 1.13 -10.69 -10.82
CA GLY A 44 1.43 -12.04 -10.34
C GLY A 44 0.20 -12.83 -9.94
N VAL A 45 -0.82 -12.19 -9.36
CA VAL A 45 -2.01 -12.88 -8.83
C VAL A 45 -3.21 -12.62 -9.73
N ALA A 46 -3.81 -11.42 -9.63
CA ALA A 46 -4.88 -10.93 -10.48
C ALA A 46 -5.20 -9.48 -10.13
N ARG A 47 -5.69 -8.68 -11.09
CA ARG A 47 -6.12 -7.30 -10.83
C ARG A 47 -7.17 -7.17 -9.70
N PRO A 48 -8.19 -8.03 -9.59
CA PRO A 48 -9.15 -7.97 -8.47
C PRO A 48 -8.53 -8.25 -7.09
N ALA A 49 -7.35 -8.87 -7.02
CA ALA A 49 -6.69 -9.16 -5.76
C ALA A 49 -6.06 -7.92 -5.13
N VAL A 50 -5.71 -6.90 -5.91
CA VAL A 50 -5.03 -5.67 -5.42
C VAL A 50 -5.76 -5.00 -4.25
N PRO A 51 -7.05 -4.62 -4.34
CA PRO A 51 -7.73 -3.98 -3.22
C PRO A 51 -7.90 -4.91 -2.01
N LEU A 52 -8.05 -6.22 -2.23
CA LEU A 52 -8.20 -7.20 -1.15
C LEU A 52 -6.88 -7.37 -0.39
N THR A 53 -5.76 -7.45 -1.10
CA THR A 53 -4.43 -7.51 -0.51
C THR A 53 -4.11 -6.23 0.25
N GLY A 54 -4.43 -5.06 -0.32
CA GLY A 54 -4.24 -3.77 0.37
C GLY A 54 -5.02 -3.69 1.69
N PHE A 55 -6.28 -4.12 1.70
CA PHE A 55 -7.09 -4.20 2.92
C PHE A 55 -6.47 -5.14 3.96
N LEU A 56 -6.02 -6.33 3.56
CA LEU A 56 -5.40 -7.30 4.46
C LEU A 56 -4.08 -6.80 5.04
N VAL A 57 -3.24 -6.15 4.24
CA VAL A 57 -2.00 -5.50 4.71
C VAL A 57 -2.32 -4.46 5.77
N GLY A 58 -3.22 -3.52 5.48
CA GLY A 58 -3.60 -2.49 6.46
C GLY A 58 -4.17 -3.08 7.75
N TYR A 59 -5.02 -4.11 7.65
CA TYR A 59 -5.58 -4.80 8.81
C TYR A 59 -4.52 -5.53 9.63
N ALA A 60 -3.56 -6.19 8.98
CA ALA A 60 -2.45 -6.87 9.64
C ALA A 60 -1.52 -5.87 10.35
N VAL A 61 -1.22 -4.73 9.71
CA VAL A 61 -0.39 -3.66 10.30
C VAL A 61 -1.04 -3.13 11.57
N ALA A 62 -2.34 -2.83 11.52
CA ALA A 62 -3.07 -2.39 12.71
C ALA A 62 -3.08 -3.44 13.84
N ARG A 63 -3.15 -4.73 13.48
CA ARG A 63 -3.10 -5.84 14.44
C ARG A 63 -1.71 -6.01 15.07
N ASP A 64 -0.65 -5.63 14.38
CA ASP A 64 0.75 -5.72 14.83
C ASP A 64 1.24 -4.44 15.55
N GLY A 65 0.31 -3.60 16.03
CA GLY A 65 0.62 -2.38 16.77
C GLY A 65 0.82 -1.13 15.91
N GLY A 66 0.77 -1.26 14.59
CA GLY A 66 0.91 -0.16 13.63
C GLY A 66 2.35 0.34 13.47
N GLY A 67 2.48 1.47 12.76
CA GLY A 67 3.76 2.12 12.52
C GLY A 67 4.59 1.52 11.38
N HIS A 68 5.74 2.15 11.13
CA HIS A 68 6.59 1.86 9.98
C HIS A 68 7.18 0.45 10.01
N GLU A 69 7.67 -0.01 11.16
CA GLU A 69 8.27 -1.34 11.28
C GLU A 69 7.26 -2.47 11.02
N ALA A 70 6.01 -2.31 11.47
CA ALA A 70 4.94 -3.28 11.19
C ALA A 70 4.60 -3.28 9.70
N LEU A 71 4.54 -2.10 9.07
CA LEU A 71 4.31 -1.97 7.63
C LEU A 71 5.41 -2.65 6.83
N GLU A 72 6.69 -2.37 7.12
CA GLU A 72 7.84 -2.94 6.41
C GLU A 72 7.81 -4.48 6.45
N ARG A 73 7.69 -5.07 7.65
CA ARG A 73 7.62 -6.54 7.81
C ARG A 73 6.46 -7.16 7.02
N ILE A 74 5.27 -6.56 7.11
CA ILE A 74 4.09 -7.12 6.45
C ILE A 74 4.18 -6.96 4.93
N LEU A 75 4.72 -5.85 4.43
CA LEU A 75 4.96 -5.66 3.01
C LEU A 75 5.98 -6.67 2.48
N GLU A 76 7.06 -6.92 3.21
CA GLU A 76 8.06 -7.94 2.85
C GLU A 76 7.42 -9.33 2.73
N ASP A 77 6.68 -9.76 3.76
CA ASP A 77 5.99 -11.05 3.79
C ASP A 77 4.99 -11.22 2.64
N VAL A 78 4.15 -10.21 2.40
CA VAL A 78 3.08 -10.29 1.40
C VAL A 78 3.66 -10.19 -0.02
N THR A 79 4.70 -9.39 -0.23
CA THR A 79 5.42 -9.32 -1.51
C THR A 79 6.06 -10.66 -1.86
N GLY A 80 6.69 -11.33 -0.88
CA GLY A 80 7.23 -12.68 -1.06
C GLY A 80 6.19 -13.68 -1.51
N ARG A 81 5.00 -13.67 -0.88
CA ARG A 81 3.87 -14.54 -1.26
C ARG A 81 3.33 -14.25 -2.66
N ALA A 82 3.20 -12.97 -3.02
CA ALA A 82 2.71 -12.58 -4.34
C ALA A 82 3.68 -13.03 -5.46
N LYS A 83 5.00 -12.99 -5.21
CA LYS A 83 6.01 -13.48 -6.14
C LYS A 83 5.98 -15.00 -6.30
N GLN A 84 5.85 -15.75 -5.19
CA GLN A 84 5.75 -17.21 -5.22
C GLN A 84 4.50 -17.69 -5.98
N TRP A 85 3.36 -17.03 -5.80
CA TRP A 85 2.13 -17.38 -6.52
C TRP A 85 2.31 -17.39 -8.05
N ARG A 86 3.08 -16.43 -8.57
CA ARG A 86 3.41 -16.31 -10.00
C ARG A 86 4.33 -17.43 -10.50
N GLU A 87 5.15 -18.01 -9.63
CA GLU A 87 6.03 -19.12 -9.99
C GLU A 87 5.27 -20.45 -10.02
N ASP A 88 4.22 -20.56 -9.20
CA ASP A 88 3.40 -21.77 -9.04
C ASP A 88 2.21 -21.87 -10.04
N THR A 89 1.86 -20.79 -10.74
CA THR A 89 0.68 -20.71 -11.65
C THR A 89 1.08 -20.39 -13.09
#